data_AF-A0A7R9DN94-F1
#
_entry.id   AF-A0A7R9DN94-F1
#
_cell.length_a   1.000
_cell.length_b   1.000
_cell.length_c   1.000
_cell.angle_alpha   90.00
_cell.angle_beta   90.00
_cell.angle_gamma   90.00
#
_symmetry.space_group_name_H-M   'P 1'
#
loop_
_entity.id
_entity.type
_entity.pdbx_description
1 polymer ?
#
loop_
_entity_poly.entity_id
_entity_poly.type
_entity_poly.pdbx_seq_one_letter_code
_entity_poly.pdbx_strand_id
1 'polypeptide(L)'
;MRGLARSAVGEEEAEINATINMLRICEPYVTWGIPNLKSVRELVYKRGFVKIRGQRIPITSNEIIENKLGKLGIICVEDLIHEIFTVGNNFKFASNFLWPFKV
;
A
#
# COMPACT_ATOMS: atom_id res chain seq x y z
N MET A 1 -33.78 5.26 11.48
CA MET A 1 -32.61 5.23 10.58
C MET A 1 -31.30 5.29 11.37
N ARG A 2 -30.91 4.20 12.07
CA ARG A 2 -29.62 4.09 12.79
C ARG A 2 -29.07 2.66 12.62
N GLY A 3 -28.75 2.26 11.38
CA GLY A 3 -28.41 0.87 11.05
C GLY A 3 -27.22 0.65 10.12
N LEU A 4 -26.62 1.69 9.54
CA LEU A 4 -25.60 1.52 8.49
C LEU A 4 -24.15 1.72 8.95
N ALA A 5 -23.92 2.19 10.18
CA ALA A 5 -22.56 2.46 10.68
C ALA A 5 -21.92 1.30 11.46
N ARG A 6 -22.70 0.25 11.81
CA ARG A 6 -22.20 -0.91 12.57
C ARG A 6 -21.60 -2.03 11.71
N SER A 7 -21.84 -2.01 10.40
CA SER A 7 -21.34 -3.03 9.48
C SER A 7 -19.90 -2.78 9.01
N ALA A 8 -19.50 -1.52 8.79
CA ALA A 8 -18.16 -1.20 8.31
C ALA A 8 -17.06 -1.48 9.36
N VAL A 9 -17.32 -1.18 10.63
CA VAL A 9 -16.36 -1.42 11.73
C VAL A 9 -16.10 -2.92 11.93
N GLY A 10 -17.13 -3.76 11.76
CA GLY A 10 -16.99 -5.22 11.86
C GLY A 10 -16.27 -5.85 10.66
N GLU A 11 -16.36 -5.26 9.47
CA GLU A 11 -15.60 -5.69 8.29
C GLU A 11 -14.10 -5.35 8.41
N GLU A 12 -13.75 -4.15 8.89
CA GLU A 12 -12.36 -3.75 9.12
C GLU A 12 -11.68 -4.60 10.21
N GLU A 13 -12.36 -4.87 11.33
CA GLU A 13 -11.83 -5.78 12.37
C GLU A 13 -11.63 -7.21 11.84
N ALA A 14 -12.51 -7.68 10.96
CA ALA A 14 -12.40 -9.01 10.36
C ALA A 14 -11.17 -9.11 9.43
N GLU A 15 -10.89 -8.08 8.62
CA GLU A 15 -9.72 -8.05 7.73
C GLU A 15 -8.40 -7.99 8.52
N ILE A 16 -8.34 -7.21 9.60
CA ILE A 16 -7.17 -7.13 10.48
C ILE A 16 -6.91 -8.48 11.15
N ASN A 17 -7.95 -9.11 11.71
CA ASN A 17 -7.83 -10.41 12.37
C ASN A 17 -7.44 -11.54 11.40
N ALA A 18 -7.95 -11.52 10.17
CA ALA A 18 -7.57 -12.48 9.13
C ALA A 18 -6.09 -12.33 8.75
N THR A 19 -5.62 -11.10 8.55
CA THR A 19 -4.23 -10.81 8.16
C THR A 19 -3.25 -11.18 9.27
N ILE A 20 -3.58 -10.91 10.54
CA ILE A 20 -2.75 -11.31 11.69
C ILE A 20 -2.63 -12.83 11.78
N ASN A 21 -3.71 -13.57 11.54
CA ASN A 21 -3.65 -15.03 11.52
C ASN A 21 -2.77 -15.56 10.38
N MET A 22 -2.80 -14.95 9.20
CA MET A 22 -1.86 -15.28 8.12
C MET A 22 -0.41 -14.97 8.52
N LEU A 23 -0.15 -13.83 9.18
CA LEU A 23 1.18 -13.46 9.64
C LEU A 23 1.72 -14.41 10.71
N ARG A 24 0.86 -14.93 11.61
CA ARG A 24 1.26 -15.93 12.62
C ARG A 24 1.75 -17.23 11.98
N ILE A 25 1.13 -17.67 10.88
CA ILE A 25 1.56 -18.87 10.15
C ILE A 25 2.93 -18.64 9.49
N CYS A 26 3.16 -17.43 8.98
CA CYS A 26 4.39 -17.05 8.27
C CYS A 26 5.51 -16.56 9.19
N GLU A 27 5.28 -16.46 10.50
CA GLU A 27 6.21 -15.93 11.51
C GLU A 27 7.64 -16.51 11.44
N PRO A 28 7.88 -17.82 11.19
CA PRO A 28 9.26 -18.34 11.11
C PRO A 28 9.99 -17.94 9.82
N TYR A 29 9.29 -17.42 8.81
CA TYR A 29 9.86 -17.10 7.49
C TYR A 29 9.97 -15.60 7.23
N VAL A 30 9.22 -14.76 7.94
CA VAL A 30 9.10 -13.33 7.66
C VAL A 30 9.14 -12.53 8.96
N THR A 31 10.02 -11.54 9.02
CA THR A 31 9.99 -10.50 10.05
C THR A 31 9.11 -9.33 9.59
N TRP A 32 8.19 -8.91 10.44
CA TRP A 32 7.27 -7.80 10.19
C TRP A 32 7.17 -6.87 11.41
N GLY A 33 6.77 -5.62 11.18
CA GLY A 33 6.68 -4.60 12.21
C GLY A 33 6.11 -3.28 11.68
N ILE A 34 5.94 -2.31 12.57
CA ILE A 34 5.39 -1.00 12.21
C ILE A 34 6.47 -0.20 11.47
N PRO A 35 6.22 0.24 10.22
CA PRO A 35 7.20 0.98 9.45
C PRO A 35 7.33 2.43 9.96
N ASN A 36 8.52 3.02 9.79
CA ASN A 36 8.76 4.45 9.98
C ASN A 36 8.58 5.19 8.64
N LEU A 37 7.98 6.39 8.66
CA LEU A 37 7.79 7.23 7.47
C LEU A 37 9.11 7.45 6.70
N LYS A 38 10.21 7.68 7.41
CA LYS A 38 11.54 7.84 6.78
C LYS A 38 11.95 6.57 6.02
N SER A 39 11.75 5.40 6.61
CA SER A 39 12.10 4.11 5.99
C SER A 39 11.23 3.83 4.75
N VAL A 40 9.92 4.10 4.83
CA VAL A 40 9.00 3.95 3.68
C VAL A 40 9.42 4.86 2.54
N ARG A 41 9.69 6.13 2.85
CA ARG A 41 10.15 7.12 1.87
C ARG A 41 11.43 6.65 1.18
N GLU A 42 12.45 6.26 1.93
CA GLU A 42 13.70 5.79 1.34
C GLU A 42 13.53 4.52 0.50
N LEU A 43 12.66 3.61 0.89
CA LEU A 43 12.35 2.40 0.12
C LEU A 43 11.69 2.74 -1.22
N VAL A 44 10.69 3.61 -1.22
CA VAL A 44 9.98 4.01 -2.45
C VAL A 44 10.91 4.79 -3.38
N TYR A 45 11.74 5.72 -2.87
CA TYR A 45 12.65 6.47 -3.74
C TYR A 45 13.82 5.64 -4.27
N LYS A 46 14.47 4.83 -3.44
CA LYS A 46 15.68 4.08 -3.86
C LYS A 46 15.35 2.78 -4.58
N ARG A 47 14.23 2.15 -4.23
CA ARG A 47 13.89 0.78 -4.64
C ARG A 47 12.47 0.66 -5.20
N GLY A 48 11.76 1.77 -5.38
CA GLY A 48 10.41 1.80 -5.93
C GLY A 48 10.38 1.41 -7.40
N PHE A 49 9.70 0.32 -7.68
CA PHE A 49 9.31 -0.06 -9.02
C PHE A 49 7.80 -0.17 -9.07
N VAL A 50 7.23 0.19 -10.21
CA VAL A 50 5.79 0.09 -10.48
C VAL A 50 5.52 -1.05 -11.44
N LYS A 51 4.35 -1.66 -11.25
CA LYS A 51 3.84 -2.75 -12.06
C LYS A 51 2.92 -2.20 -13.15
N ILE A 52 3.44 -2.08 -14.37
CA ILE A 52 2.68 -1.61 -15.53
C ILE A 52 2.63 -2.71 -16.57
N ARG A 53 1.42 -3.19 -16.88
CA ARG A 53 1.19 -4.29 -17.85
C ARG A 53 2.07 -5.53 -17.56
N GLY A 54 2.29 -5.84 -16.28
CA GLY A 54 3.13 -6.96 -15.84
C GLY A 54 4.64 -6.72 -15.94
N GLN A 55 5.08 -5.56 -16.42
CA GLN A 55 6.49 -5.18 -16.44
C GLN A 55 6.85 -4.37 -15.19
N ARG A 56 8.09 -4.56 -14.74
CA ARG A 56 8.70 -3.83 -13.64
C ARG A 56 9.40 -2.59 -14.19
N ILE A 57 8.86 -1.42 -13.90
CA ILE A 57 9.37 -0.13 -14.41
C ILE A 57 9.82 0.72 -13.22
N PRO A 58 11.02 1.33 -13.23
CA PRO A 58 11.46 2.22 -12.16
C PRO A 58 10.57 3.47 -12.12
N ILE A 59 10.33 4.00 -10.91
CA ILE A 59 9.64 5.29 -10.75
C ILE A 59 10.62 6.41 -11.12
N THR A 60 10.52 6.91 -12.35
CA THR A 60 11.38 7.99 -12.86
C THR A 60 10.68 9.33 -12.97
N SER A 61 9.37 9.34 -13.19
CA SER A 61 8.56 10.57 -13.31
C SER A 61 7.20 10.42 -12.63
N ASN A 62 6.67 11.54 -12.15
CA ASN A 62 5.33 11.61 -11.54
C ASN A 62 4.22 11.31 -12.56
N GLU A 63 4.46 11.56 -13.85
CA GLU A 63 3.51 11.26 -14.92
C GLU A 63 3.11 9.78 -14.96
N ILE A 64 4.02 8.87 -14.61
CA ILE A 64 3.73 7.43 -14.57
C ILE A 64 2.71 7.11 -13.48
N ILE A 65 2.77 7.82 -12.36
CA ILE A 65 1.87 7.66 -11.22
C ILE A 65 0.52 8.28 -11.54
N GLU A 66 0.52 9.52 -12.01
CA GLU A 66 -0.70 10.25 -12.39
C GLU A 66 -1.51 9.50 -13.45
N ASN A 67 -0.85 8.96 -14.48
CA ASN A 67 -1.52 8.19 -15.53
C ASN A 67 -2.26 6.95 -15.00
N LYS A 68 -1.78 6.33 -13.91
CA LYS A 68 -2.36 5.10 -13.36
C LYS A 68 -3.30 5.35 -12.19
N LEU A 69 -2.94 6.27 -11.30
CA LEU A 69 -3.60 6.51 -10.01
C LEU A 69 -4.20 7.92 -9.91
N GLY A 70 -4.09 8.77 -10.93
CA GLY A 70 -4.65 10.13 -10.91
C GLY A 70 -6.16 10.16 -10.69
N LYS A 71 -6.88 9.11 -11.12
CA LYS A 71 -8.33 8.94 -10.84
C LYS A 71 -8.65 8.76 -9.35
N LEU A 72 -7.68 8.32 -8.56
CA LEU A 72 -7.78 8.07 -7.13
C LEU A 72 -7.26 9.25 -6.30
N GLY A 73 -6.87 10.36 -6.96
CA GLY A 73 -6.30 11.54 -6.30
C GLY A 73 -4.81 11.42 -5.96
N ILE A 74 -4.11 10.38 -6.45
CA ILE A 74 -2.68 10.19 -6.23
C ILE A 74 -1.94 10.70 -7.46
N ILE A 75 -1.33 11.88 -7.35
CA ILE A 75 -0.71 12.59 -8.49
C ILE A 75 0.81 12.41 -8.46
N CYS A 76 1.42 12.41 -7.27
CA CYS A 76 2.87 12.33 -7.11
C CYS A 76 3.32 11.15 -6.24
N VAL A 77 4.65 10.94 -6.19
CA VAL A 77 5.27 9.92 -5.32
C VAL A 77 4.97 10.18 -3.84
N GLU A 78 4.89 11.44 -3.42
CA GLU A 78 4.65 11.77 -2.02
C GLU A 78 3.21 11.41 -1.59
N ASP A 79 2.21 11.65 -2.45
CA ASP A 79 0.83 11.21 -2.22
C ASP A 79 0.76 9.69 -2.11
N LEU A 80 1.53 8.97 -2.93
CA LEU A 80 1.62 7.51 -2.87
C LEU A 80 2.21 7.03 -1.55
N ILE A 81 3.29 7.67 -1.07
CA ILE A 81 3.91 7.35 0.22
C ILE A 81 2.95 7.65 1.37
N HIS A 82 2.26 8.79 1.30
CA HIS A 82 1.28 9.18 2.30
C HIS A 82 0.15 8.15 2.39
N GLU A 83 -0.48 7.80 1.27
CA GLU A 83 -1.57 6.82 1.21
C GLU A 83 -1.16 5.43 1.74
N ILE A 84 0.08 5.00 1.48
CA ILE A 84 0.64 3.74 1.98
C ILE A 84 0.89 3.80 3.49
N PHE A 85 1.39 4.93 4.00
CA PHE A 85 1.73 5.08 5.41
C PHE A 85 0.49 5.26 6.29
N THR A 86 -0.50 6.04 5.83
CA THR A 86 -1.74 6.29 6.58
C THR A 86 -2.81 5.22 6.38
N VAL A 87 -2.58 4.26 5.48
CA VAL A 87 -3.54 3.19 5.14
C VAL A 87 -4.89 3.80 4.71
N GLY A 88 -4.86 4.64 3.67
CA GLY A 88 -6.06 5.30 3.16
C GLY A 88 -7.00 4.37 2.40
N ASN A 89 -8.17 4.88 1.99
CA ASN A 89 -9.21 4.11 1.28
C ASN A 89 -8.70 3.43 0.00
N ASN A 90 -7.67 3.99 -0.65
CA ASN A 90 -7.11 3.47 -1.90
C ASN A 90 -5.84 2.63 -1.70
N PHE A 91 -5.52 2.24 -0.46
CA PHE A 91 -4.32 1.48 -0.10
C PHE A 91 -4.14 0.20 -0.94
N LYS A 92 -5.23 -0.54 -1.20
CA LYS A 92 -5.17 -1.78 -1.99
C LYS A 92 -4.74 -1.55 -3.44
N PHE A 93 -5.11 -0.40 -4.03
CA PHE A 93 -4.71 -0.04 -5.38
C PHE A 93 -3.28 0.48 -5.42
N ALA A 94 -2.89 1.31 -4.44
CA ALA A 94 -1.53 1.82 -4.30
C ALA A 94 -0.51 0.69 -4.06
N SER A 95 -0.83 -0.28 -3.18
CA SER A 95 0.05 -1.42 -2.87
C SER A 95 0.22 -2.37 -4.05
N ASN A 96 -0.85 -2.70 -4.79
CA ASN A 96 -0.77 -3.56 -5.98
C ASN A 96 -0.10 -2.85 -7.18
N PHE A 97 -0.10 -1.52 -7.20
CA PHE A 97 0.63 -0.74 -8.20
C PHE A 97 2.15 -0.85 -8.00
N LEU A 98 2.61 -0.96 -6.76
CA LEU A 98 4.03 -1.19 -6.47
C LEU A 98 4.42 -2.64 -6.78
N TRP A 99 5.61 -2.81 -7.33
CA TRP A 99 6.25 -4.10 -7.46
C TRP A 99 6.91 -4.48 -6.11
N PRO A 100 6.88 -5.75 -5.70
CA PRO A 100 7.57 -6.19 -4.49
C PRO A 100 9.03 -5.73 -4.44
N PHE A 101 9.41 -5.07 -3.35
CA PHE A 101 10.76 -4.56 -3.18
C PHE A 101 11.75 -5.72 -3.06
N LYS A 102 12.87 -5.62 -3.76
CA LYS A 102 14.02 -6.51 -3.54
C LYS A 102 14.89 -5.87 -2.46
N VAL A 103 14.88 -6.46 -1.27
CA VAL A 103 15.75 -6.08 -0.15
C VAL A 103 17.15 -6.65 -0.30
#